data_AF-A0A916E489-F1
#
_entry.id   AF-A0A916E489-F1
#
_cell.length_a   1.000
_cell.length_b   1.000
_cell.length_c   1.000
_cell.angle_alpha   90.00
_cell.angle_beta   90.00
_cell.angle_gamma   90.00
#
_symmetry.space_group_name_H-M   'P 1'
#
loop_
_entity.id
_entity.type
_entity.pdbx_description
1 polymer ?
#
loop_
_entity_poly.entity_id
_entity_poly.type
_entity_poly.pdbx_seq_one_letter_code
_entity_poly.pdbx_strand_id
1 'polypeptide(L)'
;MVLEDCYMNWFLTYRVKVDKIWKVTIKEEENETIIHLRIEEEEDFILVDVHIIIRLKEKKVKLIMEDGNNMIIEERPIEKGLG
;
A
#
# COMPACT_ATOMS: atom_id res chain seq x y z
N MET A 1 29.66 -7.43 -15.28
CA MET A 1 28.24 -7.79 -15.15
C MET A 1 27.68 -6.90 -14.07
N VAL A 2 27.06 -5.81 -14.51
CA VAL A 2 26.39 -4.84 -13.64
C VAL A 2 25.03 -5.45 -13.31
N LEU A 3 24.69 -5.58 -12.04
CA LEU A 3 23.36 -6.01 -11.58
C LEU A 3 22.36 -4.95 -12.06
N GLU A 4 21.74 -5.22 -13.21
CA GLU A 4 20.71 -4.38 -13.82
C GLU A 4 19.52 -4.24 -12.86
N ASP A 5 19.41 -3.04 -12.29
CA ASP A 5 18.17 -2.26 -12.12
C ASP A 5 16.85 -3.03 -11.96
N CYS A 6 16.72 -3.86 -10.92
CA CYS A 6 15.44 -4.42 -10.48
C CYS A 6 14.62 -3.49 -9.57
N TYR A 7 14.86 -2.18 -9.56
CA TYR A 7 13.93 -1.20 -8.99
C TYR A 7 12.88 -0.79 -10.02
N MET A 8 12.13 -1.79 -10.50
CA MET A 8 10.88 -1.53 -11.20
C MET A 8 9.97 -0.79 -10.23
N ASN A 9 9.58 0.44 -10.58
CA ASN A 9 8.52 1.21 -9.94
C ASN A 9 7.30 0.32 -9.69
N TRP A 10 7.19 -0.25 -8.48
CA TRP A 10 6.17 -1.24 -8.13
C TRP A 10 4.74 -0.68 -8.19
N PHE A 11 4.58 0.65 -8.19
CA PHE A 11 3.32 1.32 -7.91
C PHE A 11 2.38 1.55 -9.12
N LEU A 12 2.79 1.23 -10.34
CA LEU A 12 1.91 1.34 -11.52
C LEU A 12 1.78 0.05 -12.33
N THR A 13 2.69 -0.90 -12.13
CA THR A 13 2.71 -2.15 -12.91
C THR A 13 1.95 -3.28 -12.23
N TYR A 14 1.88 -3.31 -10.90
CA TYR A 14 1.09 -4.30 -10.17
C TYR A 14 -0.24 -3.69 -9.75
N ARG A 15 -1.27 -3.90 -10.57
CA ARG A 15 -2.63 -4.04 -10.02
C ARG A 15 -2.58 -5.30 -9.16
N VAL A 16 -2.31 -5.15 -7.87
CA VAL A 16 -2.42 -6.27 -6.92
C VAL A 16 -3.84 -6.79 -7.04
N LYS A 17 -3.99 -7.98 -7.62
CA LYS A 17 -5.30 -8.61 -7.77
C LYS A 17 -5.63 -9.20 -6.42
N VAL A 18 -6.38 -8.43 -5.63
CA VAL A 18 -6.87 -8.87 -4.33
C VAL A 18 -7.90 -9.97 -4.56
N ASP A 19 -7.55 -11.22 -4.24
CA ASP A 19 -8.49 -12.33 -4.26
C ASP A 19 -9.46 -12.19 -3.08
N LYS A 20 -8.88 -11.93 -1.90
CA LYS A 20 -9.62 -11.87 -0.65
C LYS A 20 -9.07 -10.84 0.31
N ILE A 21 -9.97 -10.09 0.93
CA ILE A 21 -9.67 -9.22 2.07
C ILE A 21 -10.01 -9.99 3.34
N TRP A 22 -8.98 -10.36 4.11
CA TRP A 22 -9.12 -11.11 5.35
C TRP A 22 -9.50 -10.25 6.55
N LYS A 23 -8.96 -9.03 6.62
CA LYS A 23 -9.22 -8.11 7.72
C LYS A 23 -9.12 -6.66 7.26
N VAL A 24 -10.02 -5.83 7.76
CA VAL A 24 -9.98 -4.38 7.61
C VAL A 24 -10.05 -3.76 8.98
N THR A 25 -9.10 -2.88 9.31
CA THR A 25 -9.13 -2.06 10.52
C THR A 25 -8.98 -0.61 10.11
N ILE A 26 -9.89 0.25 10.55
CA ILE A 26 -9.84 1.68 10.29
C ILE A 26 -9.68 2.37 11.64
N LYS A 27 -8.66 3.22 11.74
CA LYS A 27 -8.42 4.08 12.89
C LYS A 27 -8.40 5.52 12.42
N GLU A 28 -9.33 6.31 12.92
CA GLU A 28 -9.39 7.74 12.66
C GLU A 28 -8.76 8.49 13.84
N GLU A 29 -7.77 9.31 13.54
CA GLU A 29 -7.18 10.28 14.46
C GLU A 29 -7.45 11.70 13.93
N GLU A 30 -7.17 12.72 14.74
CA GLU A 30 -7.54 14.11 14.43
C GLU A 30 -7.01 14.60 13.07
N ASN A 31 -5.84 14.10 12.64
CA ASN A 31 -5.14 14.56 11.43
C ASN A 31 -4.77 13.44 10.46
N GLU A 32 -5.04 12.20 10.83
CA GLU A 32 -4.69 11.03 10.04
C GLU A 32 -5.75 9.94 10.12
N THR A 33 -5.99 9.28 8.99
CA THR A 33 -6.78 8.05 8.93
C THR A 33 -5.84 6.93 8.55
N ILE A 34 -5.80 5.90 9.39
CA ILE A 34 -4.97 4.72 9.18
C ILE A 34 -5.91 3.55 8.83
N ILE A 35 -5.71 2.96 7.67
CA ILE A 35 -6.44 1.78 7.20
C ILE A 35 -5.44 0.63 7.12
N HIS A 36 -5.65 -0.41 7.92
CA HIS A 36 -4.91 -1.65 7.83
C HIS A 36 -5.75 -2.69 7.11
N LEU A 37 -5.20 -3.27 6.05
CA LEU A 37 -5.79 -4.33 5.27
C LEU A 37 -4.88 -5.55 5.36
N ARG A 38 -5.46 -6.72 5.61
CA ARG A 38 -4.80 -7.99 5.37
C ARG A 38 -5.44 -8.63 4.15
N ILE A 39 -4.67 -8.85 3.10
CA ILE A 39 -5.17 -9.34 1.81
C ILE A 39 -4.45 -10.62 1.38
N GLU A 40 -5.08 -11.38 0.51
CA GLU A 40 -4.52 -12.56 -0.17
C GLU A 40 -4.40 -12.28 -1.67
N GLU A 41 -3.23 -12.56 -2.22
CA GLU A 41 -2.92 -12.42 -3.65
C GLU A 41 -2.98 -13.78 -4.37
N GLU A 42 -3.64 -13.84 -5.53
CA GLU A 42 -3.95 -15.08 -6.25
C GLU A 42 -2.70 -15.86 -6.74
N GLU A 43 -1.64 -15.16 -7.17
CA GLU A 43 -0.55 -15.83 -7.89
C GLU A 43 0.26 -16.78 -7.00
N ASP A 44 0.33 -16.50 -5.69
CA ASP A 44 1.18 -17.24 -4.75
C ASP A 44 0.50 -17.56 -3.39
N PHE A 45 -0.80 -17.28 -3.22
CA PHE A 45 -1.50 -17.35 -1.92
C PHE A 45 -0.75 -16.60 -0.80
N ILE A 46 -0.17 -15.46 -1.15
CA ILE A 46 0.62 -14.64 -0.23
C ILE A 46 -0.31 -13.76 0.59
N LEU A 47 -0.09 -13.75 1.91
CA LEU A 47 -0.76 -12.82 2.82
C LEU A 47 0.03 -11.54 2.91
N VAL A 48 -0.51 -10.45 2.36
CA VAL A 48 0.11 -9.12 2.39
C VAL A 48 -0.60 -8.27 3.44
N ASP A 49 0.17 -7.63 4.31
CA ASP A 49 -0.29 -6.59 5.22
C ASP A 49 -0.08 -5.21 4.58
N VAL A 50 -1.18 -4.47 4.41
CA VAL A 50 -1.19 -3.17 3.72
C VAL A 50 -1.67 -2.09 4.68
N HIS A 51 -0.84 -1.09 4.93
CA HIS A 51 -1.16 0.06 5.75
C HIS A 51 -1.27 1.31 4.88
N ILE A 52 -2.45 1.93 4.87
CA ILE A 52 -2.74 3.18 4.17
C ILE A 52 -2.90 4.27 5.22
N ILE A 53 -2.00 5.25 5.22
CA ILE A 53 -2.02 6.38 6.14
C ILE A 53 -2.35 7.64 5.34
N ILE A 54 -3.54 8.19 5.58
CA ILE A 54 -4.05 9.37 4.90
C ILE A 54 -3.94 10.55 5.85
N ARG A 55 -3.08 11.52 5.54
CA ARG A 55 -2.88 12.74 6.33
C ARG A 55 -3.53 13.92 5.64
N LEU A 56 -4.73 14.28 6.07
CA LEU A 56 -5.56 15.28 5.40
C LEU A 56 -4.97 16.69 5.47
N LYS A 57 -4.41 17.08 6.62
CA LYS A 57 -3.75 18.40 6.79
C LYS A 57 -2.55 18.55 5.86
N GLU A 58 -1.74 17.50 5.73
CA GLU A 58 -0.55 17.50 4.87
C GLU A 58 -0.89 17.24 3.40
N LYS A 59 -2.14 16.84 3.11
CA LYS A 59 -2.58 16.32 1.81
C LYS A 59 -1.61 15.26 1.31
N LYS A 60 -1.33 14.27 2.14
CA LYS A 60 -0.43 13.15 1.81
C LYS A 60 -1.11 11.82 2.07
N VAL A 61 -0.77 10.85 1.23
CA VAL A 61 -1.07 9.44 1.46
C VAL A 61 0.24 8.68 1.52
N LYS A 62 0.38 7.83 2.52
CA LYS A 62 1.49 6.90 2.64
C LYS A 62 0.95 5.48 2.58
N LEU A 63 1.55 4.66 1.74
CA LEU A 63 1.22 3.26 1.54
C LEU A 63 2.41 2.43 1.99
N ILE A 64 2.17 1.47 2.88
CA ILE A 64 3.17 0.52 3.36
C ILE A 64 2.61 -0.87 3.04
N MET A 65 3.36 -1.67 2.30
CA MET A 65 3.00 -3.06 2.00
C MET A 65 4.10 -3.95 2.56
N GLU A 66 3.71 -4.96 3.31
CA GLU A 66 4.59 -5.92 3.95
C GLU A 66 4.17 -7.35 3.57
N ASP A 67 5.11 -8.09 2.99
CA ASP A 67 4.99 -9.51 2.68
C ASP A 67 6.22 -10.25 3.22
N GLY A 68 6.05 -10.93 4.35
CA GLY A 68 7.11 -11.70 4.98
C GLY A 68 8.34 -10.84 5.34
N ASN A 69 9.39 -10.89 4.51
CA ASN A 69 10.62 -10.11 4.70
C ASN A 69 10.73 -8.89 3.75
N ASN A 70 9.76 -8.72 2.84
CA ASN A 70 9.74 -7.63 1.89
C ASN A 70 8.83 -6.52 2.41
N MET A 71 9.35 -5.30 2.46
CA MET A 71 8.58 -4.12 2.84
C MET A 71 8.76 -3.03 1.78
N ILE A 72 7.64 -2.51 1.28
CA ILE A 72 7.58 -1.41 0.33
C ILE A 72 6.91 -0.24 1.02
N ILE A 73 7.55 0.93 0.99
CA ILE A 73 7.01 2.17 1.54
C ILE A 73 6.95 3.23 0.44
N GLU A 74 5.79 3.82 0.27
CA GLU A 74 5.57 4.91 -0.67
C GLU A 74 4.79 6.05 -0.03
N GLU A 75 5.16 7.29 -0.32
CA GLU A 75 4.44 8.49 0.13
C GLU A 75 4.20 9.41 -1.08
N ARG A 76 2.95 9.83 -1.28
CA ARG A 76 2.55 10.74 -2.36
C ARG A 76 1.63 11.86 -1.84
N PRO A 77 1.63 13.03 -2.51
CA PRO A 77 0.58 14.01 -2.26
C PRO A 77 -0.79 13.44 -2.66
N ILE A 78 -1.83 13.79 -1.91
CA ILE A 78 -3.22 13.58 -2.31
C ILE A 78 -3.48 14.56 -3.45
N GLU A 79 -3.46 14.06 -4.68
CA GLU A 79 -3.86 14.84 -5.84
C GLU A 79 -5.32 15.28 -5.69
N LYS A 80 -5.63 16.52 -6.10
CA LYS A 80 -6.99 17.05 -6.06
C LYS A 80 -7.86 16.27 -7.05
N GLY A 81 -8.60 15.28 -6.56
CA GLY A 81 -9.83 14.77 -7.16
C GLY A 81 -9.68 13.49 -7.99
N LEU A 82 -10.32 12.42 -7.52
CA LEU A 82 -11.21 11.66 -8.40
C LEU A 82 -12.50 12.48 -8.44
N GLY A 83 -12.61 13.33 -9.46
CA GLY A 83 -13.88 14.00 -9.79
C GLY A 83 -14.90 13.01 -10.33
#